data_AF-A0A2W6UT76-F1
#
_entry.id   AF-A0A2W6UT76-F1
#
_cell.length_a   1.000
_cell.length_b   1.000
_cell.length_c   1.000
_cell.angle_alpha   90.00
_cell.angle_beta   90.00
_cell.angle_gamma   90.00
#
_symmetry.space_group_name_H-M   'P 1'
#
loop_
_entity.id
_entity.type
_entity.pdbx_description
1 polymer ?
#
loop_
_entity_poly.entity_id
_entity_poly.type
_entity_poly.pdbx_seq_one_letter_code
_entity_poly.pdbx_strand_id
1 'polypeptide(L)'
;MAVHTNHPVAAPPHAPVRETTGHLLLRGWCIFVIASALAGTAWLMAFGTFVSGVVAVVTGVVSVVLWFVLRPGVQWRRLPWYALLYVAWALASLIWTAYPEATALTLLLLLTTTVQAMFVGSVLTWRELVRAIASALKWVLALSILFELWVSVFWGGPILPEFGRPEAGVKYDPIVYWSRDNLFDGGRIQGIFGNANPLAYVALLGMIVFAVRFASRAPRRLL
;
A
#
# COMPACT_ATOMS: atom_id res chain seq x y z
N MET A 1 4.51 46.51 17.76
CA MET A 1 5.89 46.17 18.18
C MET A 1 5.80 45.17 19.31
N ALA A 2 6.19 43.91 19.09
CA ALA A 2 6.19 42.90 20.14
C ALA A 2 7.42 43.09 21.03
N VAL A 3 7.21 43.20 22.35
CA VAL A 3 8.27 43.35 23.35
C VAL A 3 9.03 42.03 23.44
N HIS A 4 10.30 42.02 23.06
CA HIS A 4 11.21 40.90 23.29
C HIS A 4 11.61 40.91 24.76
N THR A 5 11.04 40.00 25.56
CA THR A 5 11.47 39.77 26.93
C THR A 5 12.69 38.86 26.95
N ASN A 6 13.71 39.20 27.74
CA ASN A 6 14.96 38.41 27.87
C ASN A 6 14.78 37.07 28.61
N HIS A 7 13.56 36.73 29.00
CA HIS A 7 13.20 35.49 29.69
C HIS A 7 12.03 34.81 28.96
N PRO A 8 12.30 33.98 27.94
CA PRO A 8 11.26 33.30 27.20
C PRO A 8 10.66 32.16 28.03
N VAL A 9 9.36 32.26 28.34
CA VAL A 9 8.58 31.23 29.08
C VAL A 9 8.22 30.03 28.18
N ALA A 10 8.43 30.16 26.87
CA ALA A 10 8.28 29.09 25.89
C ALA A 10 9.29 29.27 24.75
N ALA A 11 9.65 28.18 24.07
CA ALA A 11 10.52 28.24 22.91
C ALA A 11 9.98 29.24 21.87
N PRO A 12 10.85 30.04 21.23
CA PRO A 12 10.41 31.01 20.23
C PRO A 12 9.57 30.33 19.15
N PRO A 13 8.52 30.98 18.63
CA PRO A 13 7.75 30.44 17.51
C PRO A 13 8.68 30.25 16.30
N HIS A 14 9.06 29.01 16.03
CA HIS A 14 9.78 28.64 14.82
C HIS A 14 8.79 28.58 13.67
N ALA A 15 9.19 29.11 12.51
CA ALA A 15 8.49 28.87 11.26
C ALA A 15 8.32 27.35 11.07
N PRO A 16 7.17 26.86 10.55
CA PRO A 16 6.98 25.44 10.31
C PRO A 16 8.15 24.95 9.47
N VAL A 17 8.86 23.92 9.96
CA VAL A 17 9.96 23.28 9.22
C VAL A 17 9.43 22.97 7.82
N ARG A 18 9.90 23.74 6.83
CA ARG A 18 9.67 23.45 5.42
C ARG A 18 10.03 21.97 5.26
N GLU A 19 9.08 21.15 4.79
CA GLU A 19 9.31 19.70 4.75
C GLU A 19 10.62 19.44 4.02
N THR A 20 11.63 18.94 4.74
CA THR A 20 12.92 18.64 4.14
C THR A 20 12.68 17.58 3.06
N THR A 21 13.46 17.59 1.97
CA THR A 21 13.32 16.61 0.89
C THR A 21 13.27 15.17 1.42
N GLY A 22 14.03 14.88 2.48
CA GLY A 22 14.01 13.59 3.16
C GLY A 22 12.67 13.23 3.81
N HIS A 23 11.98 14.17 4.46
CA HIS A 23 10.66 13.91 5.04
C HIS A 23 9.59 13.65 3.96
N LEU A 24 9.66 14.37 2.85
CA LEU A 24 8.77 14.16 1.71
C LEU A 24 8.99 12.78 1.07
N LEU A 25 10.24 12.40 0.84
CA LEU A 25 10.61 11.10 0.29
C LEU A 25 10.20 9.96 1.22
N LEU A 26 10.41 10.10 2.54
CA LEU A 26 10.01 9.11 3.53
C LEU A 26 8.49 8.92 3.57
N ARG A 27 7.72 10.02 3.52
CA ARG A 27 6.26 9.94 3.42
C ARG A 27 5.82 9.30 2.11
N GLY A 28 6.45 9.65 0.99
CA GLY A 28 6.22 9.02 -0.31
C GLY A 28 6.47 7.52 -0.26
N TRP A 29 7.57 7.10 0.37
CA TRP A 29 7.91 5.69 0.58
C TRP A 29 6.85 4.98 1.43
N CYS A 30 6.42 5.56 2.55
CA CYS A 30 5.36 4.95 3.37
C CYS A 30 4.03 4.85 2.61
N ILE A 31 3.67 5.85 1.80
CA ILE A 31 2.48 5.79 0.94
C ILE A 31 2.61 4.65 -0.06
N PHE A 32 3.78 4.50 -0.69
CA PHE A 32 4.06 3.43 -1.63
C PHE A 32 3.99 2.04 -0.98
N VAL A 33 4.55 1.86 0.22
CA VAL A 33 4.47 0.61 0.99
C VAL A 33 3.01 0.29 1.35
N ILE A 34 2.24 1.27 1.83
CA ILE A 34 0.81 1.07 2.15
C ILE A 34 0.01 0.73 0.89
N ALA A 35 0.25 1.45 -0.21
CA ALA A 35 -0.42 1.18 -1.49
C ALA A 35 -0.08 -0.22 -2.02
N SER A 36 1.18 -0.65 -1.88
CA SER A 36 1.62 -2.00 -2.28
C SER A 36 1.03 -3.08 -1.39
N ALA A 37 0.84 -2.82 -0.08
CA ALA A 37 0.15 -3.74 0.82
C ALA A 37 -1.34 -3.87 0.45
N LEU A 38 -1.99 -2.78 0.03
CA LEU A 38 -3.39 -2.78 -0.39
C LEU A 38 -3.59 -3.44 -1.76
N ALA A 39 -2.71 -3.15 -2.72
CA ALA A 39 -2.85 -3.54 -4.13
C ALA A 39 -1.70 -4.46 -4.59
N GLY A 40 -1.19 -5.32 -3.71
CA GLY A 40 -0.06 -6.19 -4.02
C GLY A 40 -0.30 -7.12 -5.21
N THR A 41 -1.56 -7.51 -5.45
CA THR A 41 -1.94 -8.32 -6.61
C THR A 41 -1.73 -7.60 -7.94
N ALA A 42 -1.68 -6.27 -7.96
CA ALA A 42 -1.43 -5.51 -9.19
C ALA A 42 -0.04 -5.83 -9.80
N TRP A 43 0.97 -6.05 -8.94
CA TRP A 43 2.29 -6.48 -9.41
C TRP A 43 2.23 -7.87 -10.05
N LEU A 44 1.46 -8.78 -9.46
CA LEU A 44 1.27 -10.14 -9.98
C LEU A 44 0.58 -10.12 -11.34
N MET A 45 -0.46 -9.29 -11.46
CA MET A 45 -1.21 -9.16 -12.71
C MET A 45 -0.37 -8.49 -13.81
N ALA A 46 0.49 -7.53 -13.46
CA ALA A 46 1.29 -6.80 -14.44
C ALA A 46 2.57 -7.54 -14.88
N PHE A 47 3.24 -8.23 -13.96
CA PHE A 47 4.61 -8.72 -14.17
C PHE A 47 4.85 -10.17 -13.70
N GLY A 48 3.79 -10.88 -13.30
CA GLY A 48 3.89 -12.26 -12.85
C GLY A 48 4.49 -12.43 -11.46
N THR A 49 4.65 -13.69 -11.05
CA THR A 49 5.05 -14.09 -9.70
C THR A 49 6.48 -13.69 -9.37
N PHE A 50 7.41 -13.87 -10.32
CA PHE A 50 8.82 -13.62 -10.11
C PHE A 50 9.12 -12.15 -9.80
N VAL A 51 8.69 -11.24 -10.69
CA VAL A 51 8.92 -9.79 -10.52
C VAL A 51 8.23 -9.29 -9.26
N SER A 52 7.02 -9.77 -8.97
CA SER A 52 6.30 -9.42 -7.74
C SER A 52 7.06 -9.85 -6.48
N GLY A 53 7.66 -11.04 -6.50
CA GLY A 53 8.52 -11.52 -5.42
C GLY A 53 9.75 -10.63 -5.23
N VAL A 54 10.41 -10.24 -6.33
CA VAL A 54 11.55 -9.31 -6.29
C VAL A 54 11.13 -7.96 -5.70
N VAL A 55 10.00 -7.40 -6.15
CA VAL A 55 9.48 -6.13 -5.61
C VAL A 55 9.18 -6.24 -4.11
N ALA A 56 8.57 -7.33 -3.66
CA ALA A 56 8.32 -7.56 -2.24
C ALA A 56 9.63 -7.58 -1.43
N VAL A 57 10.63 -8.34 -1.88
CA VAL A 57 11.94 -8.42 -1.19
C VAL A 57 12.66 -7.08 -1.19
N VAL A 58 12.75 -6.39 -2.33
CA VAL A 58 13.44 -5.10 -2.46
C VAL A 58 12.80 -4.06 -1.56
N THR A 59 11.47 -3.97 -1.55
CA THR A 59 10.75 -3.02 -0.68
C THR A 59 10.89 -3.36 0.81
N GLY A 60 11.00 -4.65 1.14
CA GLY A 60 11.37 -5.11 2.47
C GLY A 60 12.76 -4.62 2.88
N VAL A 61 13.77 -4.89 2.05
CA VAL A 61 15.17 -4.50 2.28
C VAL A 61 15.31 -2.99 2.42
N VAL A 62 14.71 -2.20 1.53
CA VAL A 62 14.74 -0.73 1.62
C VAL A 62 14.12 -0.25 2.93
N SER A 63 12.99 -0.84 3.36
CA SER A 63 12.35 -0.47 4.63
C SER A 63 13.22 -0.82 5.84
N VAL A 64 13.91 -1.95 5.81
CA VAL A 64 14.88 -2.35 6.85
C VAL A 64 16.07 -1.39 6.89
N VAL A 65 16.65 -1.05 5.74
CA VAL A 65 17.76 -0.10 5.64
C VAL A 65 17.33 1.26 6.19
N LEU A 66 16.17 1.77 5.78
CA LEU A 66 15.63 3.02 6.30
C LEU A 66 15.38 2.97 7.80
N TRP A 67 14.93 1.84 8.34
CA TRP A 67 14.79 1.67 9.79
C TRP A 67 16.13 1.84 10.51
N PHE A 68 17.19 1.18 10.04
CA PHE A 68 18.51 1.26 10.67
C PHE A 68 19.15 2.65 10.55
N VAL A 69 18.89 3.37 9.45
CA VAL A 69 19.40 4.73 9.22
C VAL A 69 18.63 5.76 10.06
N LEU A 70 17.30 5.69 10.07
CA LEU A 70 16.45 6.68 10.75
C LEU A 70 16.32 6.43 12.25
N ARG A 71 16.54 5.18 12.71
CA ARG A 71 16.42 4.72 14.10
C ARG A 71 15.18 5.26 14.81
N PRO A 72 13.97 5.02 14.26
CA PRO A 72 12.73 5.50 14.87
C PRO A 72 12.54 4.91 16.27
N GLY A 73 11.96 5.70 17.17
CA GLY A 73 11.67 5.26 18.53
C GLY A 73 10.59 4.18 18.55
N VAL A 74 10.96 2.94 18.87
CA VAL A 74 10.00 1.82 18.94
C VAL A 74 9.29 1.81 20.29
N GLN A 75 7.96 1.97 20.27
CA GLN A 75 7.13 1.91 21.47
C GLN A 75 6.79 0.46 21.84
N TRP A 76 7.77 -0.29 22.39
CA TRP A 76 7.65 -1.73 22.71
C TRP A 76 6.36 -2.11 23.45
N ARG A 77 5.92 -1.28 24.40
CA ARG A 77 4.69 -1.55 25.19
C ARG A 77 3.39 -1.47 24.38
N ARG A 78 3.40 -0.81 23.21
CA ARG A 78 2.23 -0.63 22.35
C ARG A 78 2.29 -1.48 21.08
N LEU A 79 3.26 -2.41 21.00
CA LEU A 79 3.32 -3.34 19.89
C LEU A 79 2.09 -4.26 19.90
N PRO A 80 1.58 -4.65 18.72
CA PRO A 80 0.47 -5.58 18.61
C PRO A 80 0.95 -7.00 18.93
N TRP A 81 1.14 -7.30 20.22
CA TRP A 81 1.74 -8.57 20.66
C TRP A 81 1.02 -9.80 20.14
N TYR A 82 -0.31 -9.77 20.03
CA TYR A 82 -1.07 -10.88 19.42
C TYR A 82 -0.68 -11.13 17.95
N ALA A 83 -0.49 -10.08 17.17
CA ALA A 83 -0.04 -10.22 15.78
C ALA A 83 1.40 -10.76 15.72
N LEU A 84 2.28 -10.30 16.61
CA LEU A 84 3.67 -10.79 16.67
C LEU A 84 3.74 -12.25 17.16
N LEU A 85 2.88 -12.66 18.08
CA LEU A 85 2.74 -14.06 18.51
C LEU A 85 2.24 -14.92 17.35
N TYR A 86 1.30 -14.43 16.54
CA TYR A 86 0.87 -15.13 15.33
C TYR A 86 2.03 -15.27 14.34
N VAL A 87 2.85 -14.23 14.12
CA VAL A 87 4.04 -14.33 13.26
C VAL A 87 5.02 -15.36 13.80
N ALA A 88 5.27 -15.39 15.11
CA ALA A 88 6.12 -16.39 15.73
C ALA A 88 5.55 -17.81 15.56
N TRP A 89 4.24 -17.99 15.72
CA TRP A 89 3.56 -19.25 15.48
C TRP A 89 3.63 -19.68 14.01
N ALA A 90 3.47 -18.74 13.09
CA ALA A 90 3.62 -18.99 11.66
C ALA A 90 5.05 -19.43 11.34
N LEU A 91 6.07 -18.82 11.93
CA LEU A 91 7.46 -19.28 11.78
C LEU A 91 7.68 -20.69 12.33
N ALA A 92 7.09 -20.99 13.49
CA ALA A 92 7.16 -22.33 14.07
C ALA A 92 6.56 -23.40 13.13
N SER A 93 5.63 -23.03 12.24
CA SER A 93 5.04 -23.97 11.27
C SER A 93 6.03 -24.63 10.33
N LEU A 94 7.24 -24.07 10.15
CA LEU A 94 8.33 -24.74 9.43
C LEU A 94 8.76 -26.07 10.05
N ILE A 95 8.49 -26.29 11.34
CA ILE A 95 8.86 -27.52 12.05
C ILE A 95 7.99 -28.70 11.59
N TRP A 96 6.73 -28.45 11.20
CA TRP A 96 5.75 -29.51 10.91
C TRP A 96 5.08 -29.39 9.53
N THR A 97 5.50 -28.44 8.70
CA THR A 97 4.88 -28.24 7.37
C THR A 97 5.19 -29.39 6.41
N ALA A 98 4.18 -29.82 5.65
CA ALA A 98 4.33 -30.76 4.54
C ALA A 98 4.86 -30.09 3.26
N TYR A 99 4.87 -28.75 3.19
CA TYR A 99 5.28 -27.99 2.00
C TYR A 99 6.33 -26.93 2.36
N PRO A 100 7.60 -27.31 2.61
CA PRO A 100 8.62 -26.40 3.13
C PRO A 100 8.85 -25.19 2.23
N GLU A 101 8.91 -25.38 0.91
CA GLU A 101 9.18 -24.31 -0.05
C GLU A 101 8.05 -23.27 -0.09
N ALA A 102 6.80 -23.71 -0.23
CA ALA A 102 5.64 -22.84 -0.23
C ALA A 102 5.47 -22.12 1.12
N THR A 103 5.75 -22.81 2.21
CA THR A 103 5.73 -22.23 3.56
C THR A 103 6.81 -21.17 3.72
N ALA A 104 8.02 -21.41 3.24
CA ALA A 104 9.11 -20.43 3.30
C ALA A 104 8.77 -19.16 2.50
N LEU A 105 8.19 -19.28 1.31
CA LEU A 105 7.79 -18.13 0.48
C LEU A 105 6.68 -17.31 1.14
N THR A 106 5.64 -17.96 1.66
CA THR A 106 4.55 -17.26 2.34
C THR A 106 5.02 -16.60 3.65
N LEU A 107 5.93 -17.25 4.39
CA LEU A 107 6.57 -16.65 5.57
C LEU A 107 7.46 -15.46 5.23
N LEU A 108 8.22 -15.52 4.14
CA LEU A 108 9.01 -14.39 3.67
C LEU A 108 8.13 -13.17 3.40
N LEU A 109 6.99 -13.36 2.72
CA LEU A 109 6.02 -12.29 2.49
C LEU A 109 5.41 -11.77 3.79
N LEU A 110 5.02 -12.67 4.71
CA LEU A 110 4.49 -12.30 6.03
C LEU A 110 5.50 -11.48 6.83
N LEU A 111 6.77 -11.91 6.89
CA LEU A 111 7.83 -11.19 7.59
C LEU A 111 8.09 -9.83 6.96
N THR A 112 8.16 -9.79 5.63
CA THR A 112 8.38 -8.54 4.87
C THR A 112 7.29 -7.51 5.18
N THR A 113 6.03 -7.92 5.06
CA THR A 113 4.88 -7.04 5.33
C THR A 113 4.78 -6.66 6.81
N THR A 114 5.14 -7.57 7.73
CA THR A 114 5.19 -7.28 9.17
C THR A 114 6.24 -6.22 9.49
N VAL A 115 7.46 -6.37 8.97
CA VAL A 115 8.55 -5.40 9.15
C VAL A 115 8.17 -4.05 8.55
N GLN A 116 7.59 -4.03 7.35
CA GLN A 116 7.10 -2.81 6.73
C GLN A 116 6.00 -2.13 7.55
N ALA A 117 5.04 -2.88 8.10
CA ALA A 117 4.00 -2.34 8.95
C ALA A 117 4.57 -1.73 10.24
N MET A 118 5.52 -2.42 10.89
CA MET A 118 6.18 -1.89 12.08
C MET A 118 7.04 -0.66 11.76
N PHE A 119 7.71 -0.63 10.61
CA PHE A 119 8.48 0.52 10.13
C PHE A 119 7.57 1.74 9.96
N VAL A 120 6.51 1.61 9.17
CA VAL A 120 5.53 2.67 8.93
C VAL A 120 4.92 3.17 10.24
N GLY A 121 4.56 2.26 11.16
CA GLY A 121 4.01 2.61 12.47
C GLY A 121 5.00 3.27 13.43
N SER A 122 6.30 3.06 13.25
CA SER A 122 7.35 3.67 14.09
C SER A 122 7.77 5.06 13.60
N VAL A 123 7.68 5.30 12.29
CA VAL A 123 8.10 6.56 11.65
C VAL A 123 6.97 7.59 11.56
N LEU A 124 5.73 7.14 11.32
CA LEU A 124 4.60 8.04 11.12
C LEU A 124 3.83 8.29 12.42
N THR A 125 3.47 9.56 12.67
CA THR A 125 2.45 9.87 13.66
C THR A 125 1.08 9.39 13.23
N TRP A 126 0.11 9.26 14.14
CA TRP A 126 -1.27 8.87 13.80
C TRP A 126 -1.88 9.74 12.70
N ARG A 127 -1.65 11.06 12.76
CA ARG A 127 -2.15 11.99 11.74
C ARG A 127 -1.51 11.77 10.38
N GLU A 128 -0.21 11.45 10.34
CA GLU A 128 0.51 11.16 9.10
C GLU A 128 0.13 9.78 8.54
N LEU A 129 -0.07 8.78 9.40
CA LEU A 129 -0.55 7.46 9.01
C LEU A 129 -1.91 7.54 8.31
N VAL A 130 -2.88 8.25 8.91
CA VAL A 130 -4.22 8.44 8.29
C VAL A 130 -4.10 9.20 6.96
N ARG A 131 -3.20 10.18 6.85
CA ARG A 131 -2.94 10.88 5.58
C ARG A 131 -2.30 9.94 4.55
N ALA A 132 -1.34 9.12 4.95
CA ALA A 132 -0.65 8.19 4.08
C ALA A 132 -1.59 7.11 3.57
N ILE A 133 -2.45 6.55 4.43
CA ILE A 133 -3.53 5.62 4.06
C ILE A 133 -4.47 6.28 3.04
N ALA A 134 -4.93 7.51 3.32
CA ALA A 134 -5.80 8.22 2.38
C ALA A 134 -5.12 8.48 1.02
N SER A 135 -3.84 8.83 1.01
CA SER A 135 -3.07 9.01 -0.22
C SER A 135 -2.88 7.69 -0.97
N ALA A 136 -2.59 6.59 -0.26
CA ALA A 136 -2.46 5.26 -0.84
C ALA A 136 -3.79 4.80 -1.47
N LEU A 137 -4.91 4.94 -0.76
CA LEU A 137 -6.25 4.66 -1.27
C LEU A 137 -6.57 5.50 -2.51
N LYS A 138 -6.23 6.80 -2.48
CA LYS A 138 -6.42 7.69 -3.64
C LYS A 138 -5.67 7.16 -4.85
N TRP A 139 -4.39 6.79 -4.69
CA TRP A 139 -3.58 6.26 -5.80
C TRP A 139 -4.11 4.92 -6.31
N VAL A 140 -4.41 3.97 -5.43
CA VAL A 140 -4.91 2.64 -5.82
C VAL A 140 -6.24 2.74 -6.59
N LEU A 141 -7.17 3.57 -6.11
CA LEU A 141 -8.46 3.78 -6.78
C LEU A 141 -8.29 4.56 -8.10
N ALA A 142 -7.47 5.60 -8.11
CA ALA A 142 -7.20 6.37 -9.33
C ALA A 142 -6.54 5.49 -10.40
N LEU A 143 -5.51 4.71 -10.04
CA LEU A 143 -4.86 3.77 -10.95
C LEU A 143 -5.81 2.68 -11.43
N SER A 144 -6.72 2.20 -10.59
CA SER A 144 -7.74 1.22 -10.99
C SER A 144 -8.68 1.78 -12.06
N ILE A 145 -9.16 3.00 -11.88
CA ILE A 145 -10.04 3.66 -12.85
C ILE A 145 -9.27 4.01 -14.12
N LEU A 146 -8.06 4.55 -13.99
CA LEU A 146 -7.20 4.89 -15.13
C LEU A 146 -6.83 3.66 -15.94
N PHE A 147 -6.55 2.53 -15.29
CA PHE A 147 -6.28 1.26 -15.94
C PHE A 147 -7.47 0.82 -16.77
N GLU A 148 -8.67 0.76 -16.18
CA GLU A 148 -9.88 0.33 -16.89
C GLU A 148 -10.24 1.29 -18.03
N LEU A 149 -10.07 2.59 -17.82
CA LEU A 149 -10.25 3.59 -18.89
C LEU A 149 -9.24 3.38 -20.02
N TRP A 150 -7.99 3.08 -19.68
CA TRP A 150 -6.97 2.79 -20.68
C TRP A 150 -7.29 1.51 -21.45
N VAL A 151 -7.81 0.47 -20.79
CA VAL A 151 -8.27 -0.76 -21.45
C VAL A 151 -9.37 -0.42 -22.47
N SER A 152 -10.40 0.33 -22.05
CA SER A 152 -11.53 0.63 -22.93
C SER A 152 -11.24 1.60 -24.06
N VAL A 153 -10.30 2.53 -23.88
CA VAL A 153 -9.98 3.54 -24.90
C VAL A 153 -8.88 3.07 -25.84
N PHE A 154 -7.84 2.40 -25.34
CA PHE A 154 -6.63 2.09 -26.11
C PHE A 154 -6.45 0.60 -26.38
N TRP A 155 -6.84 -0.29 -25.45
CA TRP A 155 -6.64 -1.73 -25.63
C TRP A 155 -7.75 -2.38 -26.46
N GLY A 156 -9.01 -2.04 -26.15
CA GLY A 156 -10.22 -2.48 -26.86
C GLY A 156 -10.44 -4.00 -26.77
N GLY A 157 -10.77 -4.48 -25.57
CA GLY A 157 -11.10 -5.88 -25.31
C GLY A 157 -10.52 -6.46 -24.01
N PRO A 158 -10.83 -7.72 -23.69
CA PRO A 158 -10.35 -8.37 -22.47
C PRO A 158 -8.82 -8.53 -22.44
N ILE A 159 -8.27 -8.43 -21.23
CA ILE A 159 -6.84 -8.53 -20.92
C ILE A 159 -6.59 -9.72 -20.01
N LEU A 160 -5.63 -10.57 -20.37
CA LEU A 160 -5.04 -11.58 -19.49
C LEU A 160 -3.88 -10.96 -18.68
N PRO A 161 -3.48 -11.56 -17.54
CA PRO A 161 -2.28 -11.16 -16.82
C PRO A 161 -1.06 -11.02 -17.75
N GLU A 162 -0.10 -10.19 -17.33
CA GLU A 162 1.12 -9.88 -18.07
C GLU A 162 0.84 -9.22 -19.43
N PHE A 163 -0.27 -8.46 -19.52
CA PHE A 163 -0.74 -7.81 -20.74
C PHE A 163 -0.99 -8.78 -21.91
N GLY A 164 -1.37 -10.02 -21.60
CA GLY A 164 -1.71 -11.03 -22.59
C GLY A 164 -3.04 -10.75 -23.30
N ARG A 165 -3.14 -11.16 -24.56
CA ARG A 165 -4.42 -11.20 -25.30
C ARG A 165 -4.98 -12.62 -25.28
N PRO A 166 -6.30 -12.79 -25.08
CA PRO A 166 -6.91 -14.11 -25.23
C PRO A 166 -6.79 -14.59 -26.67
N GLU A 167 -6.52 -15.89 -26.82
CA GLU A 167 -6.44 -16.54 -28.13
C GLU A 167 -7.81 -16.58 -28.82
N ALA A 168 -7.82 -16.32 -30.13
CA ALA A 168 -9.04 -16.33 -30.92
C ALA A 168 -9.68 -17.72 -30.94
N GLY A 169 -10.95 -17.81 -30.58
CA GLY A 169 -11.72 -19.07 -30.55
C GLY A 169 -11.60 -19.88 -29.26
N VAL A 170 -10.72 -19.48 -28.32
CA VAL A 170 -10.62 -20.11 -27.00
C VAL A 170 -11.59 -19.43 -26.03
N LYS A 171 -12.44 -20.22 -25.39
CA LYS A 171 -13.33 -19.74 -24.32
C LYS A 171 -12.60 -19.80 -22.98
N TYR A 172 -12.13 -18.66 -22.51
CA TYR A 172 -11.58 -18.51 -21.17
C TYR A 172 -12.68 -18.31 -20.13
N ASP A 173 -12.47 -18.84 -18.92
CA ASP A 173 -13.30 -18.51 -17.77
C ASP A 173 -13.14 -17.01 -17.44
N PRO A 174 -14.22 -16.25 -17.19
CA PRO A 174 -14.11 -14.85 -16.82
C PRO A 174 -13.16 -14.54 -15.66
N ILE A 175 -12.88 -15.50 -14.77
CA ILE A 175 -11.97 -15.34 -13.63
C ILE A 175 -10.50 -15.16 -14.02
N VAL A 176 -10.09 -15.61 -15.21
CA VAL A 176 -8.69 -15.50 -15.63
C VAL A 176 -8.33 -14.14 -16.20
N TYR A 177 -9.34 -13.32 -16.54
CA TYR A 177 -9.12 -11.99 -17.10
C TYR A 177 -8.75 -10.97 -16.03
N TRP A 178 -7.64 -10.27 -16.25
CA TRP A 178 -7.25 -9.11 -15.47
C TRP A 178 -8.25 -7.95 -15.68
N SER A 179 -8.58 -7.62 -16.92
CA SER A 179 -9.72 -6.73 -17.23
C SER A 179 -10.60 -7.37 -18.29
N ARG A 180 -11.89 -7.09 -18.20
CA ARG A 180 -12.91 -7.58 -19.14
C ARG A 180 -13.40 -6.47 -20.09
N ASP A 181 -12.80 -5.29 -20.03
CA ASP A 181 -13.22 -4.13 -20.80
C ASP A 181 -14.67 -3.66 -20.52
N ASN A 182 -15.08 -3.76 -19.26
CA ASN A 182 -16.48 -3.55 -18.88
C ASN A 182 -16.81 -2.08 -18.52
N LEU A 183 -15.91 -1.12 -18.74
CA LEU A 183 -16.09 0.24 -18.23
C LEU A 183 -17.32 0.93 -18.83
N PHE A 184 -17.56 0.73 -20.13
CA PHE A 184 -18.71 1.31 -20.82
C PHE A 184 -19.88 0.33 -20.98
N ASP A 185 -19.66 -0.96 -20.74
CA ASP A 185 -20.66 -2.02 -20.93
C ASP A 185 -21.51 -2.29 -19.67
N GLY A 186 -21.27 -1.55 -18.57
CA GLY A 186 -22.01 -1.68 -17.32
C GLY A 186 -21.67 -2.95 -16.51
N GLY A 187 -20.62 -3.67 -16.91
CA GLY A 187 -20.13 -4.84 -16.19
C GLY A 187 -19.33 -4.49 -14.94
N ARG A 188 -18.77 -5.51 -14.29
CA ARG A 188 -17.96 -5.33 -13.08
C ARG A 188 -16.59 -4.74 -13.42
N ILE A 189 -16.22 -3.68 -12.72
CA ILE A 189 -14.90 -3.05 -12.76
C ILE A 189 -13.95 -3.83 -11.85
N GLN A 190 -12.81 -4.27 -12.38
CA GLN A 190 -11.80 -5.07 -11.69
C GLN A 190 -10.60 -4.24 -11.24
N GLY A 191 -10.30 -3.17 -11.98
CA GLY A 191 -9.15 -2.31 -11.74
C GLY A 191 -7.83 -3.06 -11.85
N ILE A 192 -6.80 -2.50 -11.22
CA ILE A 192 -5.46 -3.11 -11.23
C ILE A 192 -5.40 -4.45 -10.50
N PHE A 193 -6.44 -4.83 -9.74
CA PHE A 193 -6.48 -6.06 -8.95
C PHE A 193 -6.73 -7.32 -9.77
N GLY A 194 -7.40 -7.20 -10.92
CA GLY A 194 -7.95 -8.35 -11.64
C GLY A 194 -9.15 -9.01 -10.99
N ASN A 195 -9.75 -8.35 -10.00
CA ASN A 195 -10.95 -8.85 -9.35
C ASN A 195 -11.74 -7.69 -8.72
N ALA A 196 -13.03 -7.64 -9.02
CA ALA A 196 -13.92 -6.59 -8.51
C ALA A 196 -14.16 -6.67 -6.99
N ASN A 197 -13.99 -7.84 -6.36
CA ASN A 197 -14.18 -8.00 -4.92
C ASN A 197 -13.10 -7.26 -4.10
N PRO A 198 -11.78 -7.48 -4.30
CA PRO A 198 -10.74 -6.66 -3.69
C PRO A 198 -10.91 -5.16 -3.95
N LEU A 199 -11.22 -4.78 -5.20
CA LEU A 199 -11.44 -3.38 -5.53
C LEU A 199 -12.60 -2.79 -4.73
N ALA A 200 -13.71 -3.52 -4.55
CA ALA A 200 -14.85 -3.07 -3.75
C ALA A 200 -14.48 -2.88 -2.27
N TYR A 201 -13.69 -3.79 -1.68
CA TYR A 201 -13.20 -3.62 -0.30
C TYR A 201 -12.32 -2.38 -0.15
N VAL A 202 -11.41 -2.14 -1.09
CA VAL A 202 -10.55 -0.94 -1.09
C VAL A 202 -11.37 0.32 -1.34
N ALA A 203 -12.39 0.28 -2.20
CA ALA A 203 -13.30 1.38 -2.44
C ALA A 203 -14.13 1.72 -1.20
N LEU A 204 -14.64 0.73 -0.48
CA LEU A 204 -15.35 0.92 0.78
C LEU A 204 -14.43 1.54 1.85
N LEU A 205 -13.22 1.02 1.99
CA LEU A 205 -12.22 1.59 2.90
C LEU A 205 -11.88 3.03 2.52
N GLY A 206 -11.72 3.29 1.22
CA GLY A 206 -11.59 4.63 0.64
C GLY A 206 -12.74 5.55 1.05
N MET A 207 -13.97 5.12 0.84
CA MET A 207 -15.17 5.88 1.20
C MET A 207 -15.19 6.24 2.69
N ILE A 208 -14.91 5.28 3.58
CA ILE A 208 -14.86 5.52 5.03
C ILE A 208 -13.77 6.53 5.38
N VAL A 209 -12.54 6.30 4.91
CA VAL A 209 -11.39 7.17 5.23
C VAL A 209 -11.59 8.57 4.67
N PHE A 210 -12.09 8.71 3.45
CA PHE A 210 -12.35 10.00 2.82
C PHE A 210 -13.50 10.74 3.49
N ALA A 211 -14.58 10.05 3.87
CA ALA A 211 -15.70 10.63 4.61
C ALA A 211 -15.25 11.18 5.97
N VAL A 212 -14.48 10.40 6.74
CA VAL A 212 -13.92 10.83 8.03
C VAL A 212 -12.99 12.03 7.86
N ARG A 213 -12.13 12.02 6.84
CA ARG A 213 -11.24 13.17 6.55
C ARG A 213 -11.99 14.42 6.09
N PHE A 214 -13.06 14.24 5.32
CA PHE A 214 -13.93 15.32 4.90
C PHE A 214 -14.67 15.94 6.10
N ALA A 215 -15.28 15.11 6.95
CA ALA A 215 -16.01 15.56 8.14
C ALA A 215 -15.10 16.25 9.17
N SER A 216 -13.87 15.77 9.34
CA SER A 216 -12.87 16.37 10.23
C SER A 216 -12.22 17.66 9.70
N ARG A 217 -12.66 18.16 8.53
CA ARG A 217 -12.10 19.36 7.86
C ARG A 217 -10.58 19.30 7.73
N ALA A 218 -10.03 18.11 7.47
CA ALA A 218 -8.59 17.95 7.34
C ALA A 218 -8.05 18.90 6.24
N PRO A 219 -6.96 19.65 6.50
CA PRO A 219 -6.46 20.65 5.56
C PRO A 219 -6.15 20.02 4.20
N ARG A 220 -6.79 20.55 3.15
CA ARG A 220 -6.55 20.18 1.76
C ARG A 220 -5.35 20.97 1.24
N ARG A 221 -4.13 20.53 1.53
CA ARG A 221 -2.97 21.01 0.79
C ARG A 221 -2.79 20.12 -0.43
N LEU A 222 -2.84 20.73 -1.61
CA LEU A 222 -2.26 20.13 -2.82
C LEU A 222 -0.78 19.95 -2.50
N LEU A 223 -0.29 18.71 -2.68
CA LEU A 223 1.13 18.39 -2.58
C LEU A 223 1.94 19.30 -3.50
#